data_AF-A0A3N7IIH8-F1
#
_entry.id   AF-A0A3N7IIH8-F1
#
_cell.length_a   1.000
_cell.length_b   1.000
_cell.length_c   1.000
_cell.angle_alpha   90.00
_cell.angle_beta   90.00
_cell.angle_gamma   90.00
#
_symmetry.space_group_name_H-M   'P 1'
#
loop_
_entity.id
_entity.type
_entity.pdbx_description
1 polymer ?
#
loop_
_entity_poly.entity_id
_entity_poly.type
_entity_poly.pdbx_seq_one_letter_code
_entity_poly.pdbx_strand_id
1 'polypeptide(L)'
;MGCPGLIVELTDDAKDYDFKLIKSESFPSGQSIEFLETLNNRAASVSVDRYKKMMIDRYRDPFAAVAQLSGEGPLRLEDGTILRKSELKPAEERERKKMLENNNPINLDLKVDYPAAGKKK
;
A
#
# COMPACT_ATOMS: atom_id res chain seq x y z
N MET A 1 -22.66 -6.66 -32.95
CA MET A 1 -21.82 -7.65 -32.24
C MET A 1 -20.53 -6.96 -31.87
N GLY A 2 -20.18 -6.89 -30.59
CA GLY A 2 -18.94 -6.25 -30.14
C GLY A 2 -18.52 -6.89 -28.84
N CYS A 3 -17.71 -7.94 -28.91
CA CYS A 3 -16.97 -8.38 -27.73
C CYS A 3 -15.85 -7.36 -27.50
N PRO A 4 -15.80 -6.70 -26.33
CA PRO A 4 -14.62 -5.93 -25.98
C PRO A 4 -13.43 -6.89 -25.95
N GLY A 5 -12.35 -6.53 -26.65
CA GLY A 5 -11.12 -7.32 -26.66
C GLY A 5 -10.56 -7.48 -25.24
N LEU A 6 -9.84 -8.58 -25.01
CA LEU A 6 -9.12 -8.80 -23.75
C LEU A 6 -7.90 -7.87 -23.70
N ILE A 7 -7.76 -7.09 -22.64
CA ILE A 7 -6.54 -6.31 -22.38
C ILE A 7 -5.44 -7.29 -21.94
N VAL A 8 -4.39 -7.42 -22.75
CA VAL A 8 -3.24 -8.31 -22.48
C VAL A 8 -2.02 -7.56 -21.95
N GLU A 9 -1.99 -6.25 -22.10
CA GLU A 9 -0.91 -5.37 -21.66
C GLU A 9 -1.48 -4.01 -21.21
N LEU A 10 -0.94 -3.47 -20.12
CA LEU A 10 -1.28 -2.15 -19.59
C LEU A 10 0.02 -1.48 -19.13
N THR A 11 0.26 -0.27 -19.61
CA THR A 11 1.40 0.56 -19.21
C THR A 11 0.91 1.97 -18.91
N ASP A 12 1.51 2.63 -17.94
CA ASP A 12 1.26 4.05 -17.68
C ASP A 12 2.11 4.96 -18.59
N ASP A 13 1.71 6.23 -18.74
CA ASP A 13 2.41 7.18 -19.61
C ASP A 13 3.85 7.45 -19.15
N ALA A 14 4.12 7.38 -17.85
CA ALA A 14 5.46 7.57 -17.28
C ALA A 14 6.32 6.30 -17.35
N LYS A 15 5.75 5.15 -17.71
CA LYS A 15 6.39 3.83 -17.77
C LYS A 15 6.95 3.36 -16.42
N ASP A 16 6.35 3.80 -15.32
CA ASP A 16 6.67 3.33 -13.98
C ASP A 16 6.09 1.92 -13.72
N TYR A 17 5.02 1.55 -14.45
CA TYR A 17 4.32 0.28 -14.29
C TYR A 17 4.01 -0.37 -15.65
N ASP A 18 4.40 -1.64 -15.80
CA ASP A 18 4.12 -2.47 -16.97
C ASP A 18 3.49 -3.79 -16.50
N PHE A 19 2.23 -4.02 -16.87
CA PHE A 19 1.47 -5.22 -16.56
C PHE A 19 1.23 -6.03 -17.84
N LYS A 20 1.63 -7.30 -17.84
CA LYS A 20 1.40 -8.23 -18.96
C LYS A 20 0.65 -9.46 -18.49
N LEU A 21 -0.28 -9.93 -19.32
CA LEU A 21 -0.93 -11.21 -19.14
C LEU A 21 0.09 -12.33 -19.35
N ILE A 22 0.48 -13.01 -18.27
CA ILE A 22 1.45 -14.10 -18.32
C ILE A 22 0.81 -15.46 -18.59
N LYS A 23 -0.47 -15.64 -18.26
CA LYS A 23 -1.18 -16.91 -18.38
C LYS A 23 -2.70 -16.69 -18.39
N SER A 24 -3.40 -17.46 -19.20
CA SER A 24 -4.86 -17.57 -19.19
C SER A 24 -5.24 -19.04 -19.14
N GLU A 25 -6.02 -19.43 -18.14
CA GLU A 25 -6.46 -20.81 -17.94
C GLU A 25 -7.98 -20.86 -17.81
N SER A 26 -8.58 -21.88 -18.42
CA SER A 26 -10.00 -22.15 -18.28
C SER A 26 -10.21 -23.17 -17.17
N PHE A 27 -11.05 -22.82 -16.20
CA PHE A 27 -11.43 -23.73 -15.12
C PHE A 27 -12.82 -24.33 -15.39
N PRO A 28 -13.03 -25.64 -15.12
CA PRO A 28 -14.30 -26.33 -15.42
C PRO A 28 -15.45 -25.94 -14.48
N SER A 29 -15.17 -25.32 -13.34
CA SER A 29 -16.16 -24.76 -12.41
C SER A 29 -15.60 -23.49 -11.75
N GLY A 30 -16.48 -22.67 -11.17
CA GLY A 30 -16.08 -21.50 -10.39
C GLY A 30 -15.29 -21.95 -9.16
N GLN A 31 -13.96 -21.89 -9.24
CA GLN A 31 -13.11 -22.22 -8.11
C GLN A 31 -13.22 -21.09 -7.08
N SER A 32 -13.74 -21.43 -5.91
CA SER A 32 -13.62 -20.58 -4.73
C SER A 32 -12.13 -20.45 -4.42
N ILE A 33 -11.62 -19.22 -4.48
CA ILE A 33 -10.30 -18.90 -3.94
C ILE A 33 -10.54 -18.54 -2.48
N GLU A 34 -10.29 -19.49 -1.58
CA GLU A 34 -10.56 -19.38 -0.12
C GLU A 34 -10.00 -18.08 0.49
N PHE A 35 -8.87 -17.59 -0.05
CA PHE A 35 -8.30 -16.30 0.31
C PHE A 35 -9.24 -15.12 0.02
N LEU A 36 -9.89 -15.08 -1.14
CA LEU A 36 -10.83 -14.01 -1.50
C LEU A 36 -12.08 -14.03 -0.61
N GLU A 37 -12.57 -15.21 -0.26
CA GLU A 37 -13.70 -15.34 0.68
C GLU A 37 -13.32 -14.84 2.08
N THR A 38 -12.13 -15.17 2.55
CA THR A 38 -11.61 -14.71 3.84
C THR A 38 -11.42 -13.19 3.87
N LEU A 39 -10.91 -12.60 2.77
CA LEU A 39 -10.77 -11.15 2.64
C LEU A 39 -12.13 -10.45 2.74
N ASN A 40 -13.13 -10.93 2.01
CA ASN A 40 -14.47 -10.33 2.04
C ASN A 40 -15.11 -10.40 3.43
N ASN A 41 -14.97 -11.52 4.13
CA ASN A 41 -15.60 -11.73 5.43
C ASN A 41 -14.93 -10.95 6.58
N ARG A 42 -13.66 -10.54 6.42
CA ARG A 42 -12.89 -9.81 7.44
C ARG A 42 -12.63 -8.35 7.10
N ALA A 43 -13.09 -7.87 5.94
CA ALA A 43 -12.88 -6.50 5.51
C ALA A 43 -13.67 -5.52 6.38
N ALA A 44 -12.98 -4.54 6.95
CA ALA A 44 -13.62 -3.37 7.53
C ALA A 44 -13.93 -2.36 6.42
N SER A 45 -15.19 -1.90 6.34
CA SER A 45 -15.54 -0.81 5.42
C SER A 45 -14.90 0.51 5.89
N VAL A 46 -14.22 1.19 4.98
CA VAL A 46 -13.51 2.45 5.23
C VAL A 46 -13.88 3.44 4.13
N SER A 47 -14.30 4.65 4.51
CA SER A 47 -14.54 5.73 3.55
C SER A 47 -13.22 6.26 2.98
N VAL A 48 -13.26 6.83 1.76
CA VAL A 48 -12.08 7.43 1.12
C VAL A 48 -11.42 8.47 2.03
N ASP A 49 -12.21 9.34 2.67
CA ASP A 49 -11.68 10.35 3.59
C ASP A 49 -10.95 9.73 4.78
N ARG A 50 -11.51 8.66 5.34
CA ARG A 50 -10.89 7.93 6.45
C ARG A 50 -9.60 7.25 6.00
N TYR A 51 -9.59 6.65 4.82
CA TYR A 51 -8.39 6.07 4.22
C TYR A 51 -7.28 7.13 4.06
N LYS A 52 -7.58 8.27 3.41
CA LYS A 52 -6.60 9.36 3.23
C LYS A 52 -6.06 9.87 4.55
N LYS A 53 -6.93 10.03 5.56
CA LYS A 53 -6.51 10.42 6.91
C LYS A 53 -5.55 9.40 7.53
N MET A 54 -5.86 8.10 7.45
CA MET A 54 -4.98 7.04 7.96
C MET A 54 -3.61 7.05 7.26
N MET A 55 -3.58 7.31 5.95
CA MET A 55 -2.33 7.43 5.20
C MET A 55 -1.50 8.64 5.64
N ILE A 56 -2.14 9.80 5.90
CA ILE A 56 -1.48 11.01 6.41
C ILE A 56 -0.94 10.78 7.84
N ASP A 57 -1.72 10.13 8.70
CA ASP A 57 -1.30 9.83 10.07
C ASP A 57 -0.11 8.86 10.08
N ARG A 58 -0.14 7.83 9.21
CA ARG A 58 1.03 6.95 8.97
C ARG A 58 2.23 7.72 8.41
N TYR A 59 2.02 8.70 7.52
CA TYR A 59 3.13 9.50 6.99
C TYR A 59 3.81 10.36 8.07
N ARG A 60 3.01 10.88 9.01
CA ARG A 60 3.52 11.65 10.16
C ARG A 60 4.37 10.78 11.08
N ASP A 61 3.89 9.58 11.39
CA ASP A 61 4.59 8.60 12.21
C ASP A 61 4.56 7.21 11.55
N PRO A 62 5.54 6.88 10.69
CA PRO A 62 5.55 5.64 9.91
C PRO A 62 5.61 4.37 10.76
N PHE A 63 6.11 4.48 11.99
CA PHE A 63 6.34 3.33 12.87
C PHE A 63 5.38 3.28 14.06
N ALA A 64 4.40 4.19 14.16
CA ALA A 64 3.42 4.23 15.26
C ALA A 64 2.77 2.88 15.56
N ALA A 65 2.27 2.18 14.53
CA ALA A 65 1.57 0.90 14.69
C ALA A 65 2.52 -0.19 15.19
N VAL A 66 3.74 -0.25 14.65
CA VAL A 66 4.74 -1.24 15.04
C VAL A 66 5.30 -0.93 16.44
N ALA A 67 5.41 0.35 16.80
CA ALA A 67 5.80 0.79 18.13
C ALA A 67 4.79 0.41 19.21
N GLN A 68 3.49 0.39 18.89
CA GLN A 68 2.46 -0.08 19.84
C GLN A 68 2.53 -1.59 20.10
N LEU A 69 2.95 -2.36 19.09
CA LEU A 69 3.10 -3.81 19.18
C LEU A 69 4.46 -4.23 19.75
N SER A 70 5.48 -3.36 19.61
CA SER A 70 6.81 -3.56 20.16
C SER A 70 6.85 -3.06 21.61
N GLY A 71 7.31 -3.89 22.54
CA GLY A 71 7.57 -3.43 23.93
C GLY A 71 8.75 -2.45 24.00
N GLU A 72 9.38 -2.32 25.17
CA GLU A 72 10.52 -1.40 25.40
C GLU A 72 11.81 -1.72 24.62
N GLY A 73 11.79 -2.73 23.75
CA GLY A 73 12.92 -3.22 22.97
C GLY A 73 13.09 -2.54 21.59
N PRO A 74 14.04 -3.04 20.78
CA PRO A 74 14.20 -2.56 19.41
C PRO A 74 12.97 -2.89 18.56
N LEU A 75 12.67 -1.98 17.64
CA LEU A 75 11.47 -2.06 16.80
C LEU A 75 11.67 -3.12 15.72
N ARG A 76 10.70 -4.02 15.53
CA ARG A 76 10.77 -5.08 14.51
C ARG A 76 9.77 -4.79 13.41
N LEU A 77 10.26 -4.54 12.20
CA LEU A 77 9.41 -4.31 11.03
C LEU A 77 8.90 -5.63 10.44
N GLU A 78 7.86 -5.53 9.61
CA GLU A 78 7.23 -6.69 8.96
C GLU A 78 8.18 -7.43 8.00
N ASP A 79 9.17 -6.73 7.44
CA ASP A 79 10.21 -7.30 6.58
C ASP A 79 11.34 -8.01 7.35
N GLY A 80 11.24 -8.05 8.69
CA GLY A 80 12.25 -8.64 9.57
C GLY A 80 13.36 -7.67 9.98
N THR A 81 13.37 -6.43 9.49
CA THR A 81 14.34 -5.41 9.91
C THR A 81 14.18 -5.08 11.39
N ILE A 82 15.30 -5.02 12.11
CA ILE A 82 15.35 -4.62 13.52
C ILE A 82 15.95 -3.22 13.60
N LEU A 83 15.18 -2.25 14.08
CA LEU A 83 15.61 -0.86 14.24
C LEU A 83 15.93 -0.54 15.71
N ARG A 84 17.12 -0.01 15.95
CA ARG A 84 17.48 0.60 17.25
C ARG A 84 17.04 2.06 17.29
N LYS A 85 16.98 2.66 18.48
CA LYS A 85 16.58 4.07 18.66
C LYS A 85 17.38 5.05 17.80
N SER A 86 18.67 4.80 17.58
CA SER A 86 19.55 5.62 16.73
C SER A 86 19.19 5.55 15.24
N GLU A 87 18.54 4.48 14.81
CA GLU A 87 18.22 4.19 13.40
C GLU A 87 16.79 4.63 13.03
N LEU A 88 15.97 4.99 14.02
CA LEU A 88 14.56 5.37 13.80
C LEU A 88 14.42 6.59 12.89
N LYS A 89 15.13 7.69 13.18
CA LYS A 89 15.05 8.92 12.36
C LYS A 89 15.38 8.67 10.87
N PRO A 90 16.55 8.09 10.51
CA PRO A 90 16.85 7.83 9.10
C PRO A 90 15.91 6.78 8.48
N ALA A 91 15.39 5.83 9.27
CA ALA A 91 14.39 4.88 8.79
C ALA A 91 13.04 5.55 8.49
N GLU A 92 12.59 6.49 9.32
CA GLU A 92 11.36 7.26 9.08
C GLU A 92 11.46 8.11 7.82
N GLU A 93 12.60 8.78 7.61
CA GLU A 93 12.83 9.58 6.39
C GLU A 93 12.79 8.72 5.13
N ARG A 94 13.44 7.55 5.17
CA ARG A 94 13.37 6.56 4.08
C ARG A 94 11.93 6.10 3.83
N GLU A 95 11.17 5.83 4.89
CA GLU A 95 9.80 5.36 4.75
C GLU A 95 8.89 6.45 4.18
N ARG A 96 9.02 7.71 4.64
CA ARG A 96 8.33 8.86 4.06
C ARG A 96 8.66 9.05 2.59
N LYS A 97 9.94 8.89 2.21
CA LYS A 97 10.38 8.97 0.81
C LYS A 97 9.72 7.88 -0.04
N LYS A 98 9.73 6.62 0.42
CA LYS A 98 9.02 5.52 -0.25
C LYS A 98 7.53 5.79 -0.41
N MET A 99 6.87 6.36 0.61
CA MET A 99 5.44 6.71 0.52
C MET A 99 5.17 7.76 -0.55
N LEU A 100 6.05 8.74 -0.73
CA LEU A 100 5.94 9.76 -1.77
C LEU A 100 6.17 9.17 -3.17
N GLU A 101 7.21 8.35 -3.32
CA GLU A 101 7.57 7.70 -4.60
C GLU A 101 6.48 6.73 -5.08
N ASN A 102 5.80 6.04 -4.16
CA ASN A 102 4.74 5.08 -4.47
C ASN A 102 3.32 5.67 -4.43
N ASN A 103 3.16 7.00 -4.44
CA ASN A 103 1.86 7.66 -4.39
C ASN A 103 1.22 7.80 -5.78
N ASN A 104 1.15 6.69 -6.51
CA ASN A 104 0.57 6.62 -7.87
C ASN A 104 -0.55 5.56 -7.92
N PRO A 105 -1.75 5.84 -7.36
CA PRO A 105 -2.85 4.89 -7.39
C PRO A 105 -3.51 4.85 -8.78
N ILE A 106 -4.02 3.67 -9.16
CA ILE A 106 -4.76 3.47 -10.42
C ILE A 106 -6.00 4.36 -10.53
N ASN A 107 -6.65 4.64 -9.40
CA ASN A 107 -7.69 5.67 -9.30
C ASN A 107 -7.08 6.91 -8.65
N LEU A 108 -6.92 7.98 -9.43
CA LEU A 108 -6.32 9.24 -9.00
C LEU A 108 -7.10 9.94 -7.87
N ASP A 109 -8.40 9.68 -7.72
CA ASP A 109 -9.18 10.21 -6.60
C ASP A 109 -8.70 9.68 -5.24
N LEU A 110 -8.00 8.53 -5.24
CA LEU A 110 -7.41 7.94 -4.05
C LEU A 110 -6.02 8.50 -3.71
N LYS A 111 -5.44 9.34 -4.58
CA LYS A 111 -4.13 9.95 -4.36
C LYS A 111 -4.15 10.77 -3.07
N VAL A 112 -3.10 10.60 -2.26
CA VAL A 112 -2.98 11.24 -0.96
C VAL A 112 -2.05 12.44 -1.06
N ASP A 113 -2.51 13.61 -0.68
CA ASP A 113 -1.67 14.81 -0.64
C ASP A 113 -0.90 14.87 0.68
N TYR A 114 0.31 14.30 0.67
CA TYR A 114 1.18 14.30 1.85
C TYR A 114 1.71 15.71 2.16
N PRO A 115 1.76 16.11 3.44
CA PRO A 115 2.34 17.39 3.82
C PRO A 115 3.85 17.41 3.58
N ALA A 116 4.42 18.57 3.23
CA ALA A 116 5.86 18.73 3.12
C ALA A 116 6.53 18.33 4.45
N ALA A 117 7.51 17.43 4.38
CA ALA A 117 8.27 16.96 5.54
C ALA A 117 8.91 18.16 6.26
N GLY A 118 8.39 18.55 7.43
CA GLY A 118 9.07 19.53 8.29
C GLY A 118 8.23 20.62 8.96
N LYS A 119 6.92 20.74 8.75
CA LYS A 119 6.13 21.71 9.54
C LYS A 119 5.34 21.03 10.66
N LYS A 120 6.02 20.82 11.79
CA LYS A 120 5.33 20.82 13.08
C LYS A 120 4.71 22.22 13.25
N LYS A 121 3.38 22.29 13.34
CA LYS A 121 2.72 23.45 13.93
C LYS A 121 2.86 23.37 15.44
#